data_AF-A0A1F9MFB2-F1
#
_entry.id   AF-A0A1F9MFB2-F1
#
_cell.length_a   1.000
_cell.length_b   1.000
_cell.length_c   1.000
_cell.angle_alpha   90.00
_cell.angle_beta   90.00
_cell.angle_gamma   90.00
#
_symmetry.space_group_name_H-M   'P 1'
#
loop_
_entity.id
_entity.type
_entity.pdbx_description
1 polymer ?
#
loop_
_entity_poly.entity_id
_entity_poly.type
_entity_poly.pdbx_seq_one_letter_code
_entity_poly.pdbx_strand_id
1 'polypeptide(L)'
;MKSKLLVHRKERNETGHITELKAWIVPATEHTPHGLKYSVVYIVNGVRVIGYDNERGKSDHRHFAGIEKPYAFISMAQLVTDFNADVTRYLEGDDNENDL
;
A
#
# COMPACT_ATOMS: atom_id res chain seq x y z
N MET A 1 20.69 -2.19 13.60
CA MET A 1 20.70 -1.57 12.25
C MET A 1 19.65 -0.47 12.23
N LYS A 2 19.93 0.70 11.64
CA LYS A 2 18.94 1.78 11.49
C LYS A 2 18.22 1.64 10.15
N SER A 3 16.95 2.04 10.08
CA SER A 3 16.17 2.06 8.84
C SER A 3 16.73 3.05 7.83
N LYS A 4 16.78 2.69 6.55
CA LYS A 4 17.21 3.58 5.45
C LYS A 4 16.01 3.87 4.55
N LEU A 5 15.67 5.15 4.35
CA LEU A 5 14.65 5.54 3.37
C LEU A 5 15.13 5.18 1.96
N LEU A 6 14.30 4.45 1.23
CA LEU A 6 14.53 4.09 -0.17
C LEU A 6 13.79 5.03 -1.11
N VAL A 7 12.50 5.22 -0.82
CA VAL A 7 11.58 5.98 -1.66
C VAL A 7 10.65 6.76 -0.76
N HIS A 8 10.43 8.02 -1.13
CA HIS A 8 9.28 8.80 -0.71
C HIS A 8 8.77 9.57 -1.92
N ARG A 9 7.58 9.21 -2.41
CA ARG A 9 6.89 9.89 -3.51
C ARG A 9 5.49 10.23 -3.04
N LYS A 10 5.07 11.47 -3.28
CA LYS A 10 3.72 11.95 -2.99
C LYS A 10 3.22 12.74 -4.17
N GLU A 11 2.07 12.37 -4.69
CA GLU A 11 1.47 12.97 -5.86
C GLU A 11 0.04 13.34 -5.56
N ARG A 12 -0.41 14.44 -6.17
CA ARG A 12 -1.79 14.88 -6.14
C ARG A 12 -2.27 14.98 -7.57
N ASN A 13 -3.40 14.36 -7.89
CA ASN A 13 -4.00 14.44 -9.23
C ASN A 13 -4.87 15.71 -9.37
N GLU A 14 -5.46 15.90 -10.55
CA GLU A 14 -6.30 17.06 -10.88
C GLU A 14 -7.57 17.17 -10.02
N THR A 15 -8.08 16.04 -9.51
CA THR A 15 -9.25 15.99 -8.61
C THR A 15 -8.88 16.23 -7.14
N GLY A 16 -7.59 16.42 -6.83
CA GLY A 16 -7.09 16.62 -5.48
C GLY A 16 -6.88 15.35 -4.66
N HIS A 17 -7.10 14.17 -5.25
CA HIS A 17 -6.78 12.87 -4.64
C HIS A 17 -5.26 12.71 -4.54
N ILE A 18 -4.81 11.98 -3.53
CA ILE A 18 -3.39 11.83 -3.23
C ILE A 18 -2.99 10.37 -3.33
N THR A 19 -1.88 10.12 -4.02
CA THR A 19 -1.12 8.87 -3.92
C THR A 19 0.17 9.14 -3.17
N GLU A 20 0.48 8.36 -2.14
CA GLU A 20 1.75 8.47 -1.42
C GLU A 20 2.39 7.09 -1.28
N LEU A 21 3.66 6.97 -1.69
CA LEU A 21 4.50 5.79 -1.53
C LEU A 21 5.68 6.12 -0.63
N LYS A 22 5.88 5.32 0.41
CA LYS A 22 7.08 5.33 1.25
C LYS A 22 7.63 3.92 1.38
N ALA A 23 8.94 3.77 1.26
CA ALA A 23 9.62 2.49 1.46
C ALA A 23 10.95 2.67 2.17
N TRP A 24 11.30 1.73 3.04
CA TRP A 24 12.53 1.72 3.82
C TRP A 24 13.16 0.32 3.85
N ILE A 25 14.49 0.24 3.82
CA ILE A 25 15.20 -0.97 4.24
C ILE A 25 15.17 -1.03 5.75
N VAL A 26 14.78 -2.18 6.29
CA VAL A 26 14.76 -2.49 7.72
C VAL A 26 15.43 -3.84 7.96
N PRO A 27 15.91 -4.13 9.19
CA PRO A 27 16.30 -5.49 9.55
C PRO A 27 15.16 -6.46 9.25
N ALA A 28 15.50 -7.61 8.67
CA ALA A 28 14.53 -8.69 8.51
C ALA A 28 14.05 -9.17 9.89
N THR A 29 12.75 -9.42 9.99
CA THR A 29 12.09 -9.97 11.18
C THR A 29 11.10 -11.05 10.75
N GLU A 30 10.51 -11.79 11.69
CA GLU A 30 9.47 -12.78 11.39
C GLU A 30 8.27 -12.16 10.64
N HIS A 31 7.90 -10.92 10.97
CA HIS A 31 6.79 -10.19 10.33
C HIS A 31 7.19 -9.43 9.06
N THR A 32 8.49 -9.30 8.80
CA THR A 32 9.01 -8.59 7.62
C THR A 32 10.26 -9.33 7.12
N PRO A 33 10.11 -10.57 6.63
CA PRO A 33 11.25 -11.42 6.28
C PRO A 33 12.04 -10.87 5.09
N HIS A 34 11.38 -10.12 4.22
CA HIS A 34 11.95 -9.48 3.04
C HIS A 34 12.73 -8.18 3.35
N GLY A 35 12.79 -7.74 4.62
CA GLY A 35 13.62 -6.60 5.03
C GLY A 35 13.19 -5.23 4.48
N LEU A 36 11.93 -5.10 4.06
CA LEU A 36 11.37 -3.84 3.56
C LEU A 36 10.17 -3.42 4.39
N LYS A 37 10.17 -2.20 4.90
CA LYS A 37 8.94 -1.56 5.38
C LYS A 37 8.38 -0.72 4.25
N TYR A 38 7.08 -0.73 4.03
CA TYR A 38 6.45 0.13 3.03
C TYR A 38 5.09 0.65 3.49
N SER A 39 4.64 1.71 2.85
CA SER A 39 3.27 2.22 2.92
C SER A 39 2.97 2.87 1.58
N VAL A 40 2.00 2.32 0.84
CA VAL A 40 1.44 2.94 -0.36
C VAL A 40 -0.04 3.20 -0.11
N VAL A 41 -0.51 4.41 -0.37
CA VAL A 41 -1.89 4.82 -0.04
C VAL A 41 -2.51 5.64 -1.15
N TYR A 42 -3.81 5.45 -1.35
CA TYR A 42 -4.68 6.32 -2.14
C TYR A 42 -5.68 7.01 -1.22
N ILE A 43 -5.72 8.34 -1.30
CA ILE A 43 -6.50 9.19 -0.41
C ILE A 43 -7.46 10.03 -1.24
N VAL A 44 -8.75 9.91 -0.95
CA VAL A 44 -9.85 10.64 -1.60
C VAL A 44 -10.52 11.52 -0.55
N ASN A 45 -10.60 12.82 -0.81
CA ASN A 45 -11.20 13.79 0.13
C ASN A 45 -10.65 13.70 1.57
N GLY A 46 -9.36 13.39 1.71
CA GLY A 46 -8.69 13.24 3.02
C GLY A 46 -8.88 11.87 3.68
N VAL A 47 -9.62 10.95 3.07
CA VAL A 47 -9.86 9.59 3.57
C VAL A 47 -8.98 8.59 2.80
N ARG A 48 -8.22 7.76 3.52
CA ARG A 48 -7.50 6.62 2.91
C ARG A 48 -8.55 5.59 2.47
N VAL A 49 -8.64 5.35 1.17
CA VAL A 49 -9.59 4.38 0.58
C VAL A 49 -8.89 3.11 0.13
N ILE A 50 -7.65 3.21 -0.37
CA ILE A 50 -6.78 2.07 -0.68
C ILE A 50 -5.48 2.24 0.10
N GLY A 51 -4.88 1.15 0.58
CA GLY A 51 -3.46 1.18 0.86
C GLY A 51 -2.84 -0.14 1.27
N TYR A 52 -1.56 -0.30 1.00
CA TYR A 52 -0.78 -1.49 1.32
C TYR A 52 0.32 -1.08 2.29
N ASP A 53 0.43 -1.77 3.41
CA ASP A 53 1.49 -1.55 4.37
C ASP A 53 1.79 -2.81 5.18
N ASN A 54 2.90 -2.78 5.90
CA ASN A 54 3.32 -3.85 6.80
C ASN A 54 3.68 -3.27 8.17
N GLU A 55 2.67 -2.68 8.83
CA GLU A 55 2.81 -2.11 10.17
C GLU A 55 3.53 -3.05 11.15
N ARG A 56 4.29 -2.46 12.09
CA ARG A 56 5.12 -3.22 13.02
C ARG A 56 4.24 -4.16 13.85
N GLY A 57 4.53 -5.46 13.79
CA GLY A 57 3.77 -6.50 14.51
C GLY A 57 2.62 -7.09 13.71
N LYS A 58 2.41 -6.65 12.46
CA LYS A 58 1.52 -7.26 11.48
C LYS A 58 2.33 -7.79 10.29
N SER A 59 1.80 -8.81 9.60
CA SER A 59 2.27 -9.17 8.27
C SER A 59 1.82 -8.13 7.24
N ASP A 60 2.32 -8.25 6.02
CA ASP A 60 1.85 -7.50 4.86
C ASP A 60 0.33 -7.59 4.72
N HIS A 61 -0.32 -6.45 4.52
CA HIS A 61 -1.76 -6.38 4.36
C HIS A 61 -2.18 -5.22 3.45
N ARG A 62 -3.38 -5.38 2.91
CA ARG A 62 -4.04 -4.48 1.98
C ARG A 62 -5.30 -3.95 2.65
N HIS A 63 -5.54 -2.66 2.48
CA HIS A 63 -6.77 -1.97 2.82
C HIS A 63 -7.49 -1.61 1.55
N PHE A 64 -8.76 -1.98 1.45
CA PHE A 64 -9.64 -1.60 0.35
C PHE A 64 -11.00 -1.21 0.91
N ALA A 65 -11.41 0.04 0.70
CA ALA A 65 -12.69 0.59 1.16
C ALA A 65 -12.99 0.37 2.67
N GLY A 66 -11.95 0.36 3.51
CA GLY A 66 -12.08 0.14 4.96
C GLY A 66 -11.97 -1.32 5.42
N ILE A 67 -11.78 -2.26 4.50
CA ILE A 67 -11.57 -3.68 4.79
C ILE A 67 -10.08 -4.02 4.72
N GLU A 68 -9.56 -4.69 5.75
CA GLU A 68 -8.17 -5.14 5.84
C GLU A 68 -8.08 -6.63 5.49
N LYS A 69 -7.19 -7.00 4.56
CA LYS A 69 -6.88 -8.40 4.19
C LYS A 69 -5.38 -8.66 4.18
N PRO A 70 -4.93 -9.89 4.53
CA PRO A 70 -3.54 -10.29 4.31
C PRO A 70 -3.12 -10.09 2.85
N TYR A 71 -1.90 -9.64 2.64
CA TYR A 71 -1.31 -9.44 1.32
C TYR A 71 -0.07 -10.31 1.17
N ALA A 72 0.00 -11.11 0.11
CA ALA A 72 1.17 -11.93 -0.17
C ALA A 72 2.22 -11.09 -0.89
N PHE A 73 3.15 -10.48 -0.15
CA PHE A 73 4.21 -9.69 -0.74
C PHE A 73 5.13 -10.54 -1.63
N ILE A 74 5.20 -10.20 -2.93
CA ILE A 74 6.10 -10.84 -3.90
C ILE A 74 7.29 -9.91 -4.19
N SER A 75 7.02 -8.66 -4.54
CA SER A 75 8.05 -7.65 -4.83
C SER A 75 7.46 -6.24 -4.77
N MET A 76 8.32 -5.22 -4.71
CA MET A 76 7.89 -3.82 -4.81
C MET A 76 7.19 -3.51 -6.13
N ALA A 77 7.62 -4.15 -7.23
CA ALA A 77 6.99 -3.95 -8.54
C ALA A 77 5.57 -4.52 -8.56
N GLN A 78 5.39 -5.75 -8.04
CA GLN A 78 4.08 -6.38 -7.93
C GLN A 78 3.15 -5.57 -7.02
N LEU A 79 3.65 -5.10 -5.87
CA LEU A 79 2.89 -4.24 -4.97
C LEU A 79 2.36 -2.98 -5.67
N VAL A 80 3.19 -2.31 -6.47
CA VAL A 80 2.76 -1.11 -7.21
C VAL A 80 1.72 -1.48 -8.27
N THR A 81 1.89 -2.60 -8.97
CA THR A 81 0.91 -3.11 -9.94
C THR A 81 -0.44 -3.39 -9.27
N ASP A 82 -0.45 -4.14 -8.17
CA ASP A 82 -1.67 -4.51 -7.44
C ASP A 82 -2.37 -3.27 -6.88
N PHE A 83 -1.60 -2.35 -6.29
CA PHE A 83 -2.13 -1.10 -5.78
C PHE A 83 -2.79 -0.25 -6.87
N ASN A 84 -2.15 -0.13 -8.04
CA ASN A 84 -2.73 0.64 -9.15
C ASN A 84 -4.00 -0.03 -9.69
N ALA A 85 -4.05 -1.37 -9.72
CA ALA A 85 -5.25 -2.10 -10.09
C ALA A 85 -6.40 -1.77 -9.14
N ASP A 86 -6.17 -1.79 -7.83
CA ASP A 86 -7.18 -1.42 -6.83
C ASP A 86 -7.64 0.03 -6.94
N VAL A 87 -6.73 0.97 -7.23
CA VAL A 87 -7.08 2.37 -7.48
C VAL A 87 -7.99 2.48 -8.70
N THR A 88 -7.68 1.76 -9.79
CA THR A 88 -8.53 1.72 -10.98
C THR A 88 -9.92 1.16 -10.65
N ARG A 89 -10.01 0.03 -9.95
CA ARG A 89 -11.29 -0.58 -9.54
C ARG A 89 -12.15 0.38 -8.71
N TYR A 90 -11.52 1.03 -7.73
CA TYR A 90 -12.20 2.04 -6.90
C TYR A 90 -12.74 3.21 -7.76
N LEU A 91 -11.97 3.69 -8.74
CA LEU A 91 -12.38 4.78 -9.63
C LEU A 91 -13.48 4.37 -10.63
N GLU A 92 -13.54 3.10 -11.02
CA GLU A 92 -14.60 2.53 -11.86
C GLU A 92 -15.90 2.29 -11.09
N GLY A 93 -15.89 2.49 -9.77
CA GLY A 93 -17.05 2.27 -8.90
C GLY A 93 -17.24 0.79 -8.53
N ASP A 94 -16.24 -0.06 -8.77
CA ASP A 94 -16.21 -1.44 -8.29
C ASP A 94 -15.66 -1.44 -6.86
N ASP A 95 -16.57 -1.29 -5.89
CA ASP A 95 -16.29 -1.53 -4.47
C ASP A 95 -16.50 -3.00 -4.06
N ASN A 96 -16.78 -3.88 -5.04
CA ASN A 96 -17.18 -5.26 -4.79
C ASN A 96 -15.95 -6.13 -4.51
N GLU A 97 -15.85 -6.56 -3.26
CA GLU A 97 -14.73 -7.30 -2.70
C GLU A 97 -14.57 -8.73 -3.26
N ASN A 98 -15.58 -9.26 -3.97
CA ASN A 98 -15.66 -10.68 -4.33
C ASN A 98 -14.70 -11.12 -5.45
N ASP A 99 -14.05 -10.18 -6.14
CA ASP A 99 -13.15 -10.45 -7.27
C ASP A 99 -11.65 -10.40 -6.88
N LEU A 100 -11.34 -10.62 -5.60
CA LEU A 100 -10.01 -10.45 -4.99
C LEU A 100 -9.54 -11.69 -4.21
#